data_AF-A0A926GAS3-F1
#
_entry.id   AF-A0A926GAS3-F1
#
_cell.length_a   1.000
_cell.length_b   1.000
_cell.length_c   1.000
_cell.angle_alpha   90.00
_cell.angle_beta   90.00
_cell.angle_gamma   90.00
#
_symmetry.space_group_name_H-M   'P 1'
#
loop_
_entity.id
_entity.type
_entity.pdbx_description
1 polymer ?
#
loop_
_entity_poly.entity_id
_entity_poly.type
_entity_poly.pdbx_seq_one_letter_code
_entity_poly.pdbx_strand_id
1 'polypeptide(L)'
;MAAIAILIGTLLLAAIYYDIVRLVSTHQSRYPPLARVRGRRAALEDEERWCAGLLLHGRIDTRSYQRRMTALAHGHRVVEPRPRH
;
A
#
# COMPACT_ATOMS: atom_id res chain seq x y z
N MET A 1 29.21 -41.81 -10.34
CA MET A 1 27.85 -41.51 -9.88
C MET A 1 27.81 -40.37 -8.85
N ALA A 2 28.63 -40.40 -7.80
CA ALA A 2 28.63 -39.35 -6.76
C ALA A 2 28.93 -37.93 -7.32
N ALA A 3 29.93 -37.77 -8.18
CA ALA A 3 30.26 -36.47 -8.77
C ALA A 3 29.10 -35.86 -9.59
N ILE A 4 28.36 -36.70 -10.31
CA ILE A 4 27.20 -36.27 -11.10
C ILE A 4 26.05 -35.84 -10.17
N ALA A 5 25.80 -36.60 -9.10
CA ALA A 5 24.78 -36.25 -8.11
C ALA A 5 25.12 -34.92 -7.39
N ILE A 6 26.39 -34.72 -7.05
CA ILE A 6 26.87 -33.46 -6.45
C ILE A 6 26.67 -32.30 -7.43
N LEU A 7 27.05 -32.47 -8.70
CA LEU A 7 26.88 -31.44 -9.73
C LEU A 7 25.41 -31.04 -9.89
N ILE A 8 24.51 -32.03 -10.00
CA ILE A 8 23.06 -31.80 -10.11
C ILE A 8 22.54 -31.08 -8.86
N GLY A 9 22.93 -31.52 -7.66
CA GLY A 9 22.53 -30.87 -6.41
C GLY A 9 22.98 -29.42 -6.34
N THR A 10 24.22 -29.12 -6.73
CA THR A 10 24.74 -27.74 -6.76
C THR A 10 24.02 -26.85 -7.75
N LEU A 11 23.68 -27.36 -8.95
CA LEU A 11 22.93 -26.61 -9.96
C LEU A 11 21.50 -26.29 -9.50
N LEU A 12 20.84 -27.26 -8.87
CA LEU A 12 19.51 -27.04 -8.28
C LEU A 12 19.57 -26.00 -7.17
N LEU A 13 20.55 -26.07 -6.28
CA LEU A 13 20.72 -25.11 -5.20
C LEU A 13 20.96 -23.70 -5.73
N ALA A 14 21.81 -23.57 -6.76
CA ALA A 14 22.08 -22.29 -7.41
C ALA A 14 20.82 -21.71 -8.08
N ALA A 15 20.03 -22.55 -8.76
CA ALA A 15 18.79 -22.13 -9.40
C ALA A 15 17.74 -21.64 -8.37
N ILE A 16 17.57 -22.39 -7.27
CA ILE A 16 16.67 -22.01 -6.17
C ILE A 16 17.13 -20.69 -5.55
N TYR A 17 18.43 -20.54 -5.26
CA TYR A 17 18.99 -19.32 -4.69
C TYR A 17 18.77 -18.12 -5.63
N TYR A 18 19.02 -18.29 -6.92
CA TYR A 18 18.78 -17.25 -7.91
C TYR A 18 17.31 -16.85 -7.99
N ASP A 19 16.39 -17.81 -7.97
CA ASP A 19 14.96 -17.52 -8.01
C ASP A 19 14.48 -16.78 -6.76
N ILE A 20 14.96 -17.16 -5.56
CA ILE A 20 14.68 -16.43 -4.32
C ILE A 20 15.19 -14.99 -4.39
N VAL A 21 16.44 -14.79 -4.81
CA VAL A 21 17.03 -13.45 -4.94
C VAL A 21 16.24 -12.61 -5.96
N ARG A 22 15.86 -13.22 -7.09
CA ARG A 22 15.05 -12.57 -8.11
C ARG A 22 13.65 -12.23 -7.61
N LEU A 23 13.00 -13.12 -6.87
CA LEU A 23 11.67 -12.90 -6.30
C LEU A 23 11.70 -11.76 -5.28
N VAL A 24 12.72 -11.75 -4.40
CA VAL A 24 12.90 -10.69 -3.39
C VAL A 24 13.24 -9.35 -4.05
N SER A 25 14.11 -9.35 -5.06
CA SER A 25 14.49 -8.13 -5.79
C SER A 25 13.32 -7.54 -6.59
N THR A 26 12.55 -8.39 -7.28
CA THR A 26 11.33 -7.96 -7.98
C THR A 26 10.24 -7.51 -7.01
N HIS A 27 10.15 -8.11 -5.82
CA HIS A 27 9.28 -7.64 -4.75
C HIS A 27 9.72 -6.26 -4.26
N GLN A 28 11.02 -6.00 -4.04
CA GLN A 28 11.50 -4.65 -3.71
C GLN A 28 11.23 -3.62 -4.82
N SER A 29 11.34 -4.01 -6.08
CA SER A 29 11.02 -3.15 -7.24
C SER A 29 9.51 -2.86 -7.38
N ARG A 30 8.65 -3.81 -6.99
CA ARG A 30 7.18 -3.65 -6.99
C ARG A 30 6.62 -2.91 -5.77
N TYR A 31 7.41 -2.70 -4.72
CA TYR A 31 6.94 -1.85 -3.62
C TYR A 31 6.94 -0.40 -4.11
N PRO A 32 5.78 0.27 -4.19
CA PRO A 32 5.79 1.71 -4.37
C PRO A 32 6.62 2.27 -3.21
N PRO A 33 7.53 3.23 -3.48
CA PRO A 33 8.48 3.70 -2.49
C PRO A 33 7.76 3.98 -1.18
N LEU A 34 8.26 3.47 -0.06
CA LEU A 34 7.63 3.60 1.26
C LEU A 34 7.27 5.05 1.59
N ALA A 35 8.01 6.02 1.03
CA ALA A 35 7.71 7.45 1.06
C ALA A 35 6.36 7.81 0.42
N ARG A 36 5.98 7.19 -0.71
CA ARG A 36 4.69 7.38 -1.39
C ARG A 36 3.54 6.70 -0.63
N VAL A 37 3.79 5.56 0.00
CA VAL A 37 2.80 4.91 0.88
C VAL A 37 2.59 5.74 2.15
N ARG A 38 3.66 6.26 2.76
CA ARG A 38 3.58 7.20 3.89
C ARG A 38 2.88 8.50 3.51
N GLY A 39 3.21 9.10 2.37
CA GLY A 39 2.53 10.31 1.89
C GLY A 39 1.04 10.07 1.60
N ARG A 40 0.69 8.91 1.04
CA ARG A 40 -0.71 8.51 0.84
C ARG A 40 -1.42 8.31 2.18
N ARG A 41 -0.77 7.69 3.15
CA ARG A 41 -1.33 7.47 4.49
C ARG A 41 -1.53 8.79 5.25
N ALA A 42 -0.55 9.70 5.19
CA ALA A 42 -0.67 11.03 5.78
C ALA A 42 -1.83 11.83 5.16
N ALA A 43 -1.99 11.79 3.83
CA ALA A 43 -3.09 12.46 3.16
C ALA A 43 -4.47 11.87 3.54
N LEU A 44 -4.55 10.55 3.77
CA LEU A 44 -5.77 9.90 4.26
C LEU A 44 -6.06 10.25 5.73
N GLU A 45 -5.04 10.27 6.58
CA GLU A 45 -5.15 10.64 7.99
C GLU A 45 -5.59 12.12 8.16
N ASP A 46 -5.11 13.03 7.30
CA ASP A 46 -5.54 14.43 7.32
C ASP A 46 -7.00 14.61 6.86
N GLU A 47 -7.45 13.82 5.88
CA GLU A 47 -8.85 13.86 5.43
C GLU A 47 -9.81 13.27 6.48
N GLU A 48 -9.38 12.22 7.18
CA GLU A 48 -10.12 11.65 8.31
C GLU A 48 -10.26 12.66 9.46
N ARG A 49 -9.16 13.34 9.84
CA ARG A 49 -9.19 14.41 10.86
C ARG A 49 -10.13 15.54 10.47
N TRP A 50 -10.10 15.96 9.20
CA TRP A 50 -10.99 17.00 8.70
C TRP A 50 -12.47 16.58 8.78
N CYS A 51 -12.81 15.37 8.33
CA CYS A 51 -14.16 14.84 8.40
C CYS A 51 -14.65 14.64 9.85
N ALA A 52 -13.77 14.18 10.75
CA ALA A 52 -14.07 14.08 12.18
C ALA A 52 -14.29 15.46 12.81
N GLY A 53 -13.51 16.47 12.41
CA GLY A 53 -13.74 17.86 12.79
C GLY A 53 -15.12 18.35 12.37
N LEU A 54 -15.54 18.09 11.12
CA LEU A 54 -16.87 18.48 10.64
C LEU A 54 -18.02 17.77 11.37
N LEU A 55 -17.85 16.51 11.74
CA LEU A 55 -18.81 15.76 12.55
C LEU A 55 -18.93 16.36 13.96
N LEU A 56 -17.79 16.62 14.61
CA LEU A 56 -17.75 17.21 15.96
C LEU A 56 -18.38 18.60 16.02
N HIS A 57 -18.24 19.39 14.95
CA HIS A 57 -18.86 20.72 14.86
C HIS A 57 -20.31 20.67 14.35
N GLY A 58 -20.91 19.48 14.19
CA GLY A 58 -22.28 19.31 13.71
C GLY A 58 -22.51 19.78 12.27
N ARG A 59 -21.44 19.99 11.49
CA ARG A 59 -21.51 20.46 10.10
C ARG A 59 -21.86 19.33 9.13
N ILE A 60 -21.70 18.07 9.55
CA ILE A 60 -22.00 16.87 8.77
C ILE A 60 -22.67 15.84 9.69
N ASP A 61 -23.70 15.16 9.18
CA ASP A 61 -24.37 14.05 9.87
C ASP A 61 -23.54 12.74 9.81
N THR A 62 -23.76 11.87 10.79
CA THR A 62 -23.07 10.58 10.94
C THR A 62 -23.18 9.70 9.69
N ARG A 63 -24.33 9.73 8.99
CA ARG A 63 -24.51 8.98 7.72
C ARG A 63 -23.64 9.52 6.59
N SER A 64 -23.49 10.83 6.51
CA SER A 64 -22.65 11.49 5.51
C SER A 64 -21.15 11.25 5.79
N TYR A 65 -20.77 11.20 7.07
CA TYR A 65 -19.43 10.79 7.50
C TYR A 65 -19.12 9.35 7.10
N GLN A 66 -20.01 8.39 7.41
CA GLN A 66 -19.84 6.99 7.03
C GLN A 66 -19.71 6.80 5.52
N ARG A 67 -20.55 7.47 4.71
CA ARG A 67 -20.49 7.36 3.25
C ARG A 67 -19.14 7.84 2.70
N ARG A 68 -18.58 8.94 3.25
CA ARG A 68 -17.25 9.44 2.86
C ARG A 68 -16.13 8.48 3.27
N MET A 69 -16.21 7.92 4.47
CA MET A 69 -15.18 6.98 4.95
C MET A 69 -15.17 5.67 4.18
N THR A 70 -16.35 5.15 3.82
CA THR A 70 -16.46 3.99 2.93
C THR A 70 -15.87 4.28 1.55
N ALA A 71 -16.09 5.46 0.99
CA ALA A 71 -15.49 5.86 -0.30
C ALA A 71 -13.95 5.95 -0.23
N LEU A 72 -13.40 6.46 0.88
CA LEU A 72 -11.95 6.50 1.13
C LEU A 72 -11.36 5.09 1.26
N ALA A 73 -12.03 4.18 1.97
CA ALA A 73 -11.61 2.79 2.12
C ALA A 73 -11.60 2.02 0.78
N HIS A 74 -12.52 2.35 -0.14
CA HIS A 74 -12.58 1.77 -1.48
C HIS A 74 -11.57 2.41 -2.46
N GLY A 75 -10.77 3.38 -2.03
CA GLY A 75 -9.75 4.02 -2.86
C GLY A 75 -10.29 4.95 -3.93
N HIS A 76 -11.58 5.34 -3.84
CA HIS A 76 -12.09 6.44 -4.65
C HIS A 76 -11.40 7.71 -4.18
N ARG A 77 -10.46 8.21 -5.01
CA ARG A 77 -9.91 9.57 -4.84
C ARG A 77 -11.09 10.52 -4.73
N VAL A 78 -11.13 11.28 -3.65
CA VAL A 78 -12.06 12.40 -3.50
C VAL A 78 -11.78 13.35 -4.67
N VAL A 79 -12.67 13.33 -5.66
CA VAL A 79 -12.63 14.17 -6.87
C VAL A 79 -13.09 15.60 -6.54
N GLU A 80 -13.64 15.84 -5.35
CA GLU A 80 -14.07 17.17 -4.97
C GLU A 80 -12.87 18.05 -4.58
N PRO A 81 -12.58 19.13 -5.33
CA PRO A 81 -11.55 20.08 -4.96
C PRO A 81 -11.99 20.76 -3.67
N ARG A 82 -11.18 20.59 -2.62
CA ARG A 82 -11.27 21.36 -1.37
C ARG A 82 -11.40 22.85 -1.72
N PRO A 83 -12.48 23.56 -1.32
CA PRO A 83 -12.49 25.01 -1.43
C PRO A 83 -11.42 25.55 -0.47
N ARG A 84 -10.38 26.16 -1.03
CA ARG A 84 -9.43 26.96 -0.26
C ARG A 84 -10.16 28.22 0.17
N HIS A 85 -10.58 28.27 1.43
CA HIS A 85 -10.95 29.51 2.11
C HIS A 85 -9.79 29.92 3.01
#